data_AF-A0A9Q0Q0P0-F1
#
_entry.id   AF-A0A9Q0Q0P0-F1
#
_cell.length_a   1.000
_cell.length_b   1.000
_cell.length_c   1.000
_cell.angle_alpha   90.00
_cell.angle_beta   90.00
_cell.angle_gamma   90.00
#
_symmetry.space_group_name_H-M   'P 1'
#
loop_
_entity.id
_entity.type
_entity.pdbx_description
1 polymer ?
#
loop_
_entity_poly.entity_id
_entity_poly.type
_entity_poly.pdbx_seq_one_letter_code
_entity_poly.pdbx_strand_id
1 'polypeptide(L)'
;MLLRAAGGDVSTVKDELLSNQTERWQAVGMLKHIFSFVDFPWELKKHAIDFLLCITDGNIARNYNDKDTDCSIYMPNLYAALQAITMVIMYTPDTVLRKNTFEALKRVLADIPTSQRFEIFQALITNSTSSPMTALLLDLVRNDLYKEGFQRTATGKDKEKQENKAAPLWVARSLEMVELVFRPPQGGPPSFPEHGDAVLAALNLYRFILMTESAGKTNYTGVLSKKNLEKAFNEWLLPLRTLVTGIMAENKDDHDPLVMDTVCSLNPIELVLYRCIELVEEKLKHPT
;
A
#
# COMPACT_ATOMS: atom_id res chain seq x y z
N MET A 1 -2.72 -16.65 -26.17
CA MET A 1 -2.06 -17.72 -25.40
C MET A 1 -2.99 -18.90 -25.05
N LEU A 2 -4.31 -18.70 -24.82
CA LEU A 2 -5.25 -19.80 -24.53
C LEU A 2 -5.42 -20.86 -25.64
N LEU A 3 -5.05 -20.56 -26.88
CA LEU A 3 -5.09 -21.53 -28.00
C LEU A 3 -3.86 -22.45 -28.10
N ARG A 4 -2.81 -22.22 -27.31
CA ARG A 4 -1.63 -23.12 -27.24
C ARG A 4 -1.65 -24.09 -26.06
N ALA A 5 -2.57 -23.91 -25.11
CA ALA A 5 -2.65 -24.72 -23.89
C ALA A 5 -3.53 -25.98 -24.02
N ALA A 6 -4.18 -26.20 -25.17
CA ALA A 6 -4.88 -27.45 -25.45
C ALA A 6 -3.87 -28.52 -25.90
N GLY A 7 -2.98 -28.96 -24.99
CA GLY A 7 -2.05 -30.07 -25.22
C GLY A 7 -0.62 -29.93 -24.67
N GLY A 8 -0.26 -28.80 -24.05
CA GLY A 8 1.06 -28.61 -23.43
C GLY A 8 1.12 -29.12 -21.98
N ASP A 9 2.30 -29.61 -21.56
CA ASP A 9 2.55 -29.94 -20.16
C ASP A 9 2.51 -28.67 -19.29
N VAL A 10 1.70 -28.70 -18.21
CA VAL A 10 1.56 -27.60 -17.24
C VAL A 10 2.90 -27.23 -16.62
N SER A 11 3.83 -28.19 -16.51
CA SER A 11 5.19 -27.93 -16.05
C SER A 11 5.95 -26.97 -16.98
N THR A 12 5.80 -27.15 -18.29
CA THR A 12 6.48 -26.32 -19.31
C THR A 12 5.92 -24.90 -19.32
N VAL A 13 4.61 -24.74 -19.17
CA VAL A 13 3.96 -23.41 -19.05
C VAL A 13 4.43 -22.69 -17.79
N LYS A 14 4.57 -23.41 -16.67
CA LYS A 14 5.10 -22.84 -15.43
C LYS A 14 6.54 -22.34 -15.63
N ASP A 15 7.41 -23.13 -16.24
CA ASP A 15 8.81 -22.77 -16.45
C ASP A 15 8.97 -21.57 -17.39
N GLU A 16 8.16 -21.51 -18.46
CA GLU A 16 8.07 -20.37 -19.37
C GLU A 16 7.71 -19.09 -18.61
N LEU A 17 6.60 -19.12 -17.85
CA LEU A 17 6.17 -17.97 -17.04
C LEU A 17 7.18 -17.59 -15.97
N LEU A 18 7.87 -18.55 -15.35
CA LEU A 18 8.93 -18.28 -14.39
C LEU A 18 10.08 -17.49 -15.02
N SER A 19 10.47 -17.86 -16.25
CA SER A 19 11.57 -17.25 -16.99
C SER A 19 11.25 -15.91 -17.66
N ASN A 20 9.97 -15.62 -17.94
CA ASN A 20 9.55 -14.44 -18.69
C ASN A 20 8.56 -13.57 -17.91
N GLN A 21 9.06 -12.42 -17.42
CA GLN A 21 8.27 -11.47 -16.63
C GLN A 21 7.08 -10.89 -17.40
N THR A 22 7.23 -10.59 -18.69
CA THR A 22 6.14 -10.00 -19.49
C THR A 22 4.99 -10.98 -19.73
N GLU A 23 5.30 -12.25 -19.98
CA GLU A 23 4.30 -13.31 -20.10
C GLU A 23 3.64 -13.60 -18.75
N ARG A 24 4.40 -13.53 -17.66
CA ARG A 24 3.86 -13.61 -16.29
C ARG A 24 2.83 -12.50 -16.04
N TRP A 25 3.14 -11.25 -16.40
CA TRP A 25 2.19 -10.13 -16.26
C TRP A 25 0.94 -10.31 -17.12
N GLN A 26 1.08 -10.84 -18.34
CA GLN A 26 -0.07 -11.20 -19.17
C GLN A 26 -0.94 -12.26 -18.48
N ALA A 27 -0.31 -13.33 -17.98
CA ALA A 27 -1.01 -14.40 -17.27
C ALA A 27 -1.76 -13.88 -16.04
N VAL A 28 -1.10 -13.09 -15.20
CA VAL A 28 -1.73 -12.39 -14.06
C VAL A 28 -2.92 -11.56 -14.52
N GLY A 29 -2.74 -10.75 -15.56
CA GLY A 29 -3.79 -9.90 -16.13
C GLY A 29 -4.99 -10.69 -16.65
N MET A 30 -4.80 -11.89 -17.18
CA MET A 30 -5.89 -12.77 -17.65
C MET A 30 -6.68 -13.38 -16.49
N LEU A 31 -6.04 -13.67 -15.36
CA LEU A 31 -6.70 -14.27 -14.19
C LEU A 31 -7.71 -13.33 -13.53
N LYS A 32 -7.70 -12.03 -13.85
CA LYS A 32 -8.73 -11.08 -13.42
C LYS A 32 -10.14 -11.60 -13.69
N HIS A 33 -10.35 -12.29 -14.83
CA HIS A 33 -11.66 -12.82 -15.21
C HIS A 33 -12.15 -13.93 -14.28
N ILE A 34 -11.24 -14.68 -13.65
CA ILE A 34 -11.58 -15.71 -12.66
C ILE A 34 -11.93 -15.04 -11.32
N PHE A 35 -11.15 -14.05 -10.91
CA PHE A 35 -11.33 -13.41 -9.61
C PHE A 35 -12.50 -12.42 -9.57
N SER A 36 -12.75 -11.70 -10.66
CA SER A 36 -13.79 -10.66 -10.74
C SER A 36 -15.19 -11.23 -10.89
N PHE A 37 -15.33 -12.47 -11.36
CA PHE A 37 -16.63 -13.09 -11.56
C PHE A 37 -17.17 -13.65 -10.24
N VAL A 38 -18.25 -13.03 -9.74
CA VAL A 38 -18.82 -13.33 -8.43
C VAL A 38 -19.26 -14.80 -8.35
N ASP A 39 -19.92 -15.30 -9.40
CA ASP A 39 -20.55 -16.62 -9.41
C ASP A 39 -19.56 -17.78 -9.60
N PHE A 40 -18.28 -17.51 -9.84
CA PHE A 40 -17.31 -18.60 -9.91
C PHE A 40 -17.06 -19.23 -8.53
N PRO A 41 -17.03 -20.58 -8.46
CA PRO A 41 -16.77 -21.30 -7.21
C PRO A 41 -15.47 -20.86 -6.55
N TRP A 42 -15.48 -20.82 -5.21
CA TRP A 42 -14.26 -20.52 -4.45
C TRP A 42 -13.12 -21.49 -4.72
N GLU A 43 -13.41 -22.76 -5.03
CA GLU A 43 -12.39 -23.74 -5.42
C GLU A 43 -11.66 -23.35 -6.71
N LEU A 44 -12.37 -22.78 -7.70
CA LEU A 44 -11.72 -22.29 -8.92
C LEU A 44 -10.82 -21.08 -8.62
N LYS A 45 -11.31 -20.14 -7.81
CA LYS A 45 -10.51 -18.99 -7.35
C LYS A 45 -9.29 -19.46 -6.57
N LYS A 46 -9.42 -20.47 -5.72
CA LYS A 46 -8.31 -21.09 -4.98
C LYS A 46 -7.24 -21.67 -5.91
N HIS A 47 -7.62 -22.47 -6.90
CA HIS A 47 -6.67 -22.98 -7.89
C HIS A 47 -5.96 -21.86 -8.66
N ALA A 48 -6.66 -20.79 -9.00
CA ALA A 48 -6.06 -19.62 -9.64
C ALA A 48 -5.08 -18.88 -8.71
N ILE A 49 -5.36 -18.80 -7.40
CA ILE A 49 -4.42 -18.25 -6.40
C ILE A 49 -3.20 -19.15 -6.23
N ASP A 50 -3.39 -20.47 -6.14
CA ASP A 50 -2.28 -21.42 -6.04
C ASP A 50 -1.38 -21.34 -7.29
N PHE A 51 -1.97 -21.16 -8.46
CA PHE A 51 -1.23 -20.91 -9.70
C PHE A 51 -0.45 -19.59 -9.66
N LEU A 52 -1.06 -18.49 -9.18
CA LEU A 52 -0.35 -17.21 -8.99
C LEU A 52 0.87 -17.38 -8.09
N LEU A 53 0.71 -18.08 -6.96
CA LEU A 53 1.82 -18.35 -6.02
C LEU A 53 2.94 -19.16 -6.68
N CYS A 54 2.59 -20.10 -7.55
CA CYS A 54 3.54 -20.93 -8.28
C CYS A 54 4.35 -20.16 -9.33
N ILE A 55 3.73 -19.23 -10.07
CA ILE A 55 4.41 -18.48 -11.15
C ILE A 55 5.14 -17.23 -10.65
N THR A 56 4.92 -16.85 -9.39
CA THR A 56 5.58 -15.70 -8.73
C THR A 56 6.57 -16.13 -7.63
N ASP A 57 7.01 -17.40 -7.67
CA ASP A 57 7.92 -17.93 -6.66
C ASP A 57 9.32 -17.27 -6.72
N GLY A 58 9.91 -17.03 -5.54
CA GLY A 58 10.96 -16.03 -5.29
C GLY A 58 12.35 -16.29 -5.88
N ASN A 59 12.50 -17.28 -6.77
CA ASN A 59 13.76 -17.59 -7.46
C ASN A 59 13.84 -17.01 -8.88
N ILE A 60 12.98 -16.04 -9.22
CA ILE A 60 13.10 -15.30 -10.45
C ILE A 60 14.37 -14.47 -10.36
N ALA A 61 15.40 -14.85 -11.11
CA ALA A 61 16.62 -14.07 -11.26
C ALA A 61 16.23 -12.68 -11.73
N ARG A 62 16.20 -11.72 -10.79
CA ARG A 62 16.01 -10.30 -11.09
C ARG A 62 17.25 -9.85 -11.82
N ASN A 63 17.28 -10.04 -13.14
CA ASN A 63 18.17 -9.30 -14.00
C ASN A 63 17.70 -7.84 -13.90
N TYR A 64 18.25 -7.12 -12.93
CA TYR A 64 18.07 -5.68 -12.73
C TYR A 64 18.72 -4.91 -13.88
N ASN A 65 18.29 -5.16 -15.12
CA ASN A 65 18.35 -4.19 -16.19
C ASN A 65 16.99 -3.47 -16.19
N ASP A 66 16.78 -2.69 -15.13
CA ASP A 66 15.63 -1.82 -14.84
C ASP A 66 15.44 -0.68 -15.86
N LYS A 67 15.89 -0.88 -17.10
CA LYS A 67 15.97 0.17 -18.12
C LYS A 67 15.16 -0.08 -19.39
N ASP A 68 14.64 -1.28 -19.66
CA ASP A 68 14.03 -1.55 -20.97
C ASP A 68 12.67 -2.28 -20.97
N THR A 69 12.15 -2.81 -19.86
CA THR A 69 10.83 -3.47 -19.90
C THR A 69 9.71 -2.47 -19.61
N ASP A 70 9.11 -1.94 -20.69
CA ASP A 70 7.92 -1.09 -20.58
C ASP A 70 6.70 -1.88 -20.05
N CYS A 71 6.40 -1.70 -18.77
CA CYS A 71 5.25 -2.33 -18.10
C CYS A 71 3.92 -1.60 -18.42
N SER A 72 3.97 -0.43 -19.05
CA SER A 72 2.81 0.48 -19.23
C SER A 72 1.65 -0.18 -19.98
N ILE A 73 1.95 -1.02 -20.98
CA ILE A 73 0.92 -1.73 -21.77
C ILE A 73 0.15 -2.78 -20.95
N TYR A 74 0.74 -3.28 -19.85
CA TYR A 74 0.14 -4.29 -18.99
C TYR A 74 -0.61 -3.68 -17.81
N MET A 75 -0.33 -2.43 -17.46
CA MET A 75 -0.86 -1.72 -16.30
C MET A 75 -2.39 -1.84 -16.12
N PRO A 76 -3.23 -1.63 -17.15
CA PRO A 76 -4.68 -1.75 -16.97
C PRO A 76 -5.13 -3.14 -16.55
N ASN A 77 -4.49 -4.18 -17.10
CA ASN A 77 -4.82 -5.58 -16.78
C ASN A 77 -4.25 -5.99 -15.42
N LEU A 78 -3.04 -5.55 -15.09
CA LEU A 78 -2.42 -5.79 -13.78
C LEU A 78 -3.22 -5.12 -12.66
N TYR A 79 -3.63 -3.85 -12.85
CA TYR A 79 -4.49 -3.14 -11.91
C TYR A 79 -5.82 -3.89 -11.70
N ALA A 80 -6.50 -4.26 -12.78
CA ALA A 80 -7.77 -4.98 -12.69
C ALA A 80 -7.63 -6.36 -12.01
N ALA A 81 -6.53 -7.07 -12.27
CA ALA A 81 -6.23 -8.34 -11.60
C ALA A 81 -5.99 -8.13 -10.10
N LEU A 82 -5.17 -7.15 -9.73
CA LEU A 82 -4.89 -6.83 -8.32
C LEU A 82 -6.13 -6.33 -7.58
N GLN A 83 -6.99 -5.54 -8.22
CA GLN A 83 -8.29 -5.16 -7.67
C GLN A 83 -9.18 -6.38 -7.46
N ALA A 84 -9.21 -7.32 -8.41
CA ALA A 84 -9.98 -8.56 -8.23
C ALA A 84 -9.40 -9.44 -7.11
N ILE A 85 -8.08 -9.46 -6.93
CA ILE A 85 -7.40 -10.13 -5.82
C ILE A 85 -7.79 -9.49 -4.48
N THR A 86 -7.84 -8.16 -4.35
CA THR A 86 -8.29 -7.51 -3.11
C THR A 86 -9.75 -7.86 -2.79
N MET A 87 -10.61 -7.96 -3.80
CA MET A 87 -11.99 -8.45 -3.63
C MET A 87 -12.02 -9.88 -3.07
N VAL A 88 -11.19 -10.80 -3.59
CA VAL A 88 -11.10 -12.17 -3.05
C VAL A 88 -10.68 -12.15 -1.58
N ILE A 89 -9.73 -11.30 -1.18
CA ILE A 89 -9.32 -11.16 0.24
C ILE A 89 -10.50 -10.72 1.11
N MET A 90 -11.29 -9.75 0.65
CA MET A 90 -12.41 -9.20 1.43
C MET A 90 -13.57 -10.19 1.58
N TYR A 91 -13.92 -10.90 0.50
CA TYR A 91 -15.19 -11.63 0.44
C TYR A 91 -15.07 -13.14 0.61
N THR A 92 -13.87 -13.72 0.53
CA THR A 92 -13.74 -15.17 0.75
C THR A 92 -14.09 -15.54 2.20
N PRO A 93 -14.94 -16.56 2.43
CA PRO A 93 -15.22 -17.07 3.77
C PRO A 93 -14.07 -17.92 4.32
N ASP A 94 -13.19 -18.44 3.44
CA ASP A 94 -12.08 -19.29 3.83
C ASP A 94 -10.85 -18.46 4.25
N THR A 95 -10.49 -18.57 5.52
CA THR A 95 -9.34 -17.88 6.12
C THR A 95 -7.99 -18.30 5.52
N VAL A 96 -7.83 -19.55 5.08
CA VAL A 96 -6.62 -20.05 4.43
C VAL A 96 -6.52 -19.45 3.04
N LEU A 97 -7.61 -19.48 2.26
CA LEU A 97 -7.66 -18.81 0.96
C LEU A 97 -7.39 -17.32 1.10
N ARG A 98 -7.94 -16.64 2.11
CA ARG A 98 -7.67 -15.22 2.38
C ARG A 98 -6.18 -14.94 2.57
N LYS A 99 -5.50 -15.75 3.39
CA LYS A 99 -4.05 -15.64 3.66
C LYS A 99 -3.22 -15.90 2.40
N ASN A 100 -3.52 -16.95 1.65
CA ASN A 100 -2.83 -17.28 0.41
C ASN A 100 -3.03 -16.20 -0.66
N THR A 101 -4.23 -15.62 -0.72
CA THR A 101 -4.54 -14.52 -1.64
C THR A 101 -3.76 -13.25 -1.26
N PHE A 102 -3.64 -12.94 0.02
CA PHE A 102 -2.80 -11.82 0.48
C PHE A 102 -1.31 -12.05 0.19
N GLU A 103 -0.83 -13.30 0.31
CA GLU A 103 0.52 -13.64 -0.12
C GLU A 103 0.72 -13.46 -1.63
N ALA A 104 -0.24 -13.90 -2.44
CA ALA A 104 -0.23 -13.71 -3.89
C ALA A 104 -0.22 -12.21 -4.26
N LEU A 105 -1.03 -11.39 -3.58
CA LEU A 105 -1.05 -9.93 -3.76
C LEU A 105 0.36 -9.33 -3.59
N LYS A 106 1.05 -9.68 -2.51
CA LYS A 106 2.42 -9.19 -2.24
C LYS A 106 3.40 -9.62 -3.33
N ARG A 107 3.34 -10.87 -3.78
CA ARG A 107 4.27 -11.39 -4.79
C ARG A 107 4.04 -10.78 -6.17
N VAL A 108 2.78 -10.64 -6.58
CA VAL A 108 2.43 -9.97 -7.84
C VAL A 108 2.88 -8.52 -7.80
N LEU A 109 2.60 -7.78 -6.72
CA LEU A 109 3.08 -6.40 -6.58
C LEU A 109 4.62 -6.34 -6.66
N ALA A 110 5.33 -7.25 -5.98
CA ALA A 110 6.79 -7.30 -6.01
C ALA A 110 7.41 -7.66 -7.38
N ASP A 111 6.61 -8.22 -8.30
CA ASP A 111 7.01 -8.53 -9.67
C ASP A 111 6.81 -7.34 -10.63
N ILE A 112 6.19 -6.24 -10.18
CA ILE A 112 5.95 -5.03 -10.99
C ILE A 112 7.08 -4.02 -10.71
N PRO A 113 7.58 -3.30 -11.74
CA PRO A 113 8.63 -2.30 -11.54
C PRO A 113 8.16 -1.19 -10.59
N THR A 114 9.08 -0.66 -9.80
CA THR A 114 8.82 0.24 -8.69
C THR A 114 7.92 1.44 -9.05
N SER A 115 8.17 2.12 -10.18
CA SER A 115 7.37 3.26 -10.63
C SER A 115 5.91 2.88 -10.89
N GLN A 116 5.68 1.80 -11.61
CA GLN A 116 4.36 1.30 -11.97
C GLN A 116 3.63 0.73 -10.75
N ARG A 117 4.36 0.07 -9.85
CA ARG A 117 3.81 -0.45 -8.61
C ARG A 117 3.26 0.67 -7.72
N PHE A 118 3.92 1.83 -7.66
CA PHE A 118 3.41 3.00 -6.95
C PHE A 118 2.09 3.50 -7.55
N GLU A 119 2.00 3.65 -8.87
CA GLU A 119 0.77 4.05 -9.55
C GLU A 119 -0.38 3.06 -9.27
N ILE A 120 -0.07 1.76 -9.23
CA ILE A 120 -1.04 0.73 -8.82
C ILE A 120 -1.47 0.90 -7.37
N PHE A 121 -0.56 1.11 -6.42
CA PHE A 121 -0.93 1.37 -5.02
C PHE A 121 -1.84 2.60 -4.92
N GLN A 122 -1.48 3.69 -5.59
CA GLN A 122 -2.26 4.92 -5.59
C GLN A 122 -3.67 4.67 -6.14
N ALA A 123 -3.78 3.95 -7.25
CA ALA A 123 -5.05 3.58 -7.85
C ALA A 123 -5.88 2.63 -6.96
N LEU A 124 -5.26 1.63 -6.31
CA LEU A 124 -5.96 0.70 -5.42
C LEU A 124 -6.47 1.41 -4.17
N ILE A 125 -5.67 2.29 -3.56
CA ILE A 125 -6.06 3.08 -2.39
C ILE A 125 -7.19 4.04 -2.74
N THR A 126 -7.06 4.79 -3.84
CA THR A 126 -8.05 5.79 -4.27
C THR A 126 -9.41 5.17 -4.56
N ASN A 127 -9.43 3.95 -5.12
CA ASN A 127 -10.66 3.27 -5.53
C ASN A 127 -11.16 2.25 -4.50
N SER A 128 -10.52 2.14 -3.33
CA SER A 128 -10.95 1.23 -2.27
C SER A 128 -12.08 1.87 -1.47
N THR A 129 -13.20 1.16 -1.33
CA THR A 129 -14.31 1.54 -0.44
C THR A 129 -14.22 0.88 0.94
N SER A 130 -13.19 0.08 1.19
CA SER A 130 -12.99 -0.66 2.44
C SER A 130 -11.83 -0.06 3.23
N SER A 131 -12.15 0.51 4.40
CA SER A 131 -11.16 1.08 5.32
C SER A 131 -10.07 0.07 5.76
N PRO A 132 -10.40 -1.17 6.17
CA PRO A 132 -9.40 -2.20 6.44
C PRO A 132 -8.50 -2.54 5.23
N MET A 133 -9.08 -2.59 4.02
CA MET A 133 -8.29 -2.88 2.82
C MET A 133 -7.33 -1.73 2.49
N THR A 134 -7.78 -0.49 2.62
CA THR A 134 -6.92 0.70 2.48
C THR A 134 -5.79 0.67 3.50
N ALA A 135 -6.07 0.30 4.75
CA ALA A 135 -5.06 0.13 5.79
C ALA A 135 -4.01 -0.94 5.43
N LEU A 136 -4.43 -2.09 4.90
CA LEU A 136 -3.54 -3.15 4.43
C LEU A 136 -2.65 -2.68 3.27
N LEU A 137 -3.20 -1.94 2.31
CA LEU A 137 -2.44 -1.40 1.18
C LEU A 137 -1.39 -0.37 1.64
N LEU A 138 -1.73 0.50 2.60
CA LEU A 138 -0.78 1.45 3.19
C LEU A 138 0.35 0.73 3.96
N ASP A 139 0.07 -0.39 4.61
CA ASP A 139 1.11 -1.21 5.24
C ASP A 139 2.08 -1.80 4.21
N LEU A 140 1.57 -2.26 3.06
CA LEU A 140 2.41 -2.71 1.93
C LEU A 140 3.29 -1.57 1.40
N VAL A 141 2.74 -0.37 1.22
CA VAL A 141 3.51 0.83 0.83
C VAL A 141 4.62 1.12 1.84
N ARG A 142 4.33 1.06 3.14
CA ARG A 142 5.33 1.24 4.21
C ARG A 142 6.48 0.25 4.07
N ASN A 143 6.16 -1.03 3.83
CA ASN A 143 7.14 -2.09 3.70
C ASN A 143 8.03 -1.90 2.45
N ASP A 144 7.47 -1.41 1.35
CA ASP A 144 8.22 -1.09 0.13
C ASP A 144 9.11 0.14 0.32
N LEU A 145 8.63 1.19 1.00
CA LEU A 145 9.44 2.37 1.34
C LEU A 145 10.66 1.98 2.17
N TYR A 146 10.46 1.09 3.15
CA TYR A 146 11.55 0.59 3.97
C TYR A 146 12.62 -0.16 3.15
N LYS A 147 12.20 -1.07 2.26
CA LYS A 147 13.11 -1.87 1.42
C LYS A 147 13.86 -1.04 0.38
N GLU A 148 13.19 -0.08 -0.26
CA GLU A 148 13.74 0.61 -1.44
C GLU A 148 14.34 1.98 -1.15
N GLY A 149 13.73 2.73 -0.22
CA GLY A 149 14.19 4.06 0.17
C GLY A 149 15.19 4.01 1.31
N PHE A 150 14.83 3.33 2.41
CA PHE A 150 15.54 3.48 3.69
C PHE A 150 16.59 2.38 3.99
N GLN A 151 16.47 1.17 3.43
CA GLN A 151 17.53 0.15 3.60
C GLN A 151 18.75 0.39 2.71
N ARG A 152 18.59 1.05 1.55
CA ARG A 152 19.74 1.42 0.67
C ARG A 152 20.77 2.31 1.39
N THR A 153 20.42 2.95 2.49
CA THR A 153 21.30 3.81 3.29
C THR A 153 21.92 3.11 4.51
N ALA A 154 21.40 1.96 4.95
CA ALA A 154 21.85 1.27 6.17
C ALA A 154 23.07 0.35 5.94
N THR A 155 23.17 -0.28 4.76
CA THR A 155 24.32 -1.10 4.39
C THR A 155 25.43 -0.22 3.82
N GLY A 156 26.33 0.26 4.69
CA GLY A 156 27.48 1.10 4.34
C GLY A 156 28.56 0.45 3.45
N LYS A 157 28.21 -0.49 2.56
CA LYS A 157 29.16 -1.24 1.72
C LYS A 157 29.48 -0.59 0.37
N ASP A 158 28.74 0.43 -0.08
CA ASP A 158 29.00 1.10 -1.36
C ASP A 158 29.01 2.63 -1.22
N LYS A 159 29.75 3.16 -0.24
CA LYS A 159 29.88 4.62 -0.05
C LYS A 159 30.48 5.35 -1.27
N GLU A 160 31.23 4.66 -2.13
CA GLU A 160 31.93 5.28 -3.27
C GLU A 160 31.09 5.40 -4.56
N LYS A 161 29.88 4.83 -4.63
CA LYS A 161 28.99 4.94 -5.82
C LYS A 161 27.64 5.62 -5.52
N GLN A 162 27.40 6.03 -4.29
CA GLN A 162 26.06 6.42 -3.81
C GLN A 162 25.79 7.93 -3.85
N GLU A 163 26.81 8.80 -3.94
CA GLU A 163 26.66 10.25 -3.72
C GLU A 163 25.78 10.98 -4.75
N ASN A 164 25.38 10.35 -5.86
CA ASN A 164 24.61 11.01 -6.93
C ASN A 164 23.29 10.32 -7.32
N LYS A 165 22.78 9.35 -6.55
CA LYS A 165 21.46 8.78 -6.84
C LYS A 165 20.38 9.52 -6.05
N ALA A 166 19.70 10.43 -6.74
CA ALA A 166 18.44 11.00 -6.27
C ALA A 166 17.49 9.89 -5.82
N ALA A 167 16.72 10.15 -4.77
CA ALA A 167 15.70 9.20 -4.32
C ALA A 167 14.74 8.89 -5.47
N PRO A 168 14.22 7.65 -5.55
CA PRO A 168 13.19 7.32 -6.52
C PRO A 168 12.03 8.31 -6.42
N LEU A 169 11.54 8.81 -7.55
CA LEU A 169 10.51 9.85 -7.60
C LEU A 169 9.27 9.49 -6.76
N TRP A 170 8.91 8.22 -6.71
CA TRP A 170 7.76 7.75 -5.94
C TRP A 170 7.92 7.92 -4.42
N VAL A 171 9.15 7.91 -3.89
CA VAL A 171 9.44 8.18 -2.48
C VAL A 171 9.05 9.62 -2.15
N ALA A 172 9.30 10.56 -3.05
CA ALA A 172 8.83 11.95 -2.90
C ALA A 172 7.29 12.06 -2.92
N ARG A 173 6.61 11.11 -3.56
CA ARG A 173 5.14 11.08 -3.70
C ARG A 173 4.44 10.26 -2.62
N SER A 174 5.16 9.61 -1.69
CA SER A 174 4.52 8.78 -0.65
C SER A 174 3.59 9.58 0.28
N LEU A 175 3.85 10.87 0.47
CA LEU A 175 2.98 11.76 1.23
C LEU A 175 1.62 12.00 0.56
N GLU A 176 1.52 11.84 -0.77
CA GLU A 176 0.24 11.91 -1.48
C GLU A 176 -0.72 10.80 -1.03
N MET A 177 -0.19 9.60 -0.72
CA MET A 177 -1.01 8.47 -0.23
C MET A 177 -1.56 8.71 1.18
N VAL A 178 -0.80 9.40 2.02
CA VAL A 178 -1.26 9.84 3.35
C VAL A 178 -2.35 10.90 3.19
N GLU A 179 -2.13 11.87 2.29
CA GLU A 179 -3.09 12.94 2.01
C GLU A 179 -4.42 12.40 1.49
N LEU A 180 -4.42 11.40 0.61
CA LEU A 180 -5.64 10.77 0.09
C LEU A 180 -6.58 10.25 1.18
N VAL A 181 -6.03 9.85 2.33
CA VAL A 181 -6.83 9.36 3.47
C VAL A 181 -7.30 10.50 4.37
N PHE A 182 -6.43 11.46 4.68
CA PHE A 182 -6.79 12.59 5.54
C PHE A 182 -7.68 13.63 4.85
N ARG A 183 -7.64 13.66 3.52
CA ARG A 183 -8.42 14.56 2.67
C ARG A 183 -9.01 13.76 1.52
N PRO A 184 -10.13 13.04 1.77
CA PRO A 184 -10.79 12.26 0.74
C PRO A 184 -11.13 13.11 -0.49
N PRO A 185 -11.04 12.56 -1.72
CA PRO A 185 -11.35 13.29 -2.95
C PRO A 185 -12.77 13.87 -3.01
N GLN A 186 -13.70 13.28 -2.27
CA GLN A 186 -15.09 13.74 -2.15
C GLN A 186 -15.22 15.03 -1.33
N GLY A 187 -14.13 15.48 -0.69
CA GLY A 187 -14.09 16.66 0.16
C GLY A 187 -14.44 16.34 1.62
N GLY A 188 -14.22 17.32 2.50
CA GLY A 188 -14.42 17.16 3.94
C GLY A 188 -13.34 16.32 4.64
N PRO A 189 -13.48 16.09 5.95
CA PRO A 189 -12.62 15.17 6.69
C PRO A 189 -13.04 13.70 6.50
N PRO A 190 -12.19 12.72 6.84
CA PRO A 190 -12.58 11.32 6.84
C PRO A 190 -13.76 11.06 7.80
N SER A 191 -14.71 10.21 7.39
CA SER A 191 -15.86 9.84 8.22
C SER A 191 -15.49 8.81 9.27
N PHE A 192 -15.94 9.01 10.50
CA PHE A 192 -15.76 8.09 11.62
C PHE A 192 -17.09 7.53 12.11
N PRO A 193 -17.11 6.27 12.58
CA PRO A 193 -15.96 5.36 12.76
C PRO A 193 -15.51 4.63 11.48
N GLU A 194 -16.22 4.78 10.36
CA GLU A 194 -16.09 3.91 9.17
C GLU A 194 -14.69 3.90 8.55
N HIS A 195 -13.98 5.03 8.56
CA HIS A 195 -12.62 5.14 8.01
C HIS A 195 -11.50 4.99 9.05
N GLY A 196 -11.82 4.50 10.25
CA GLY A 196 -10.89 4.39 11.37
C GLY A 196 -9.57 3.67 11.04
N ASP A 197 -9.65 2.46 10.48
CA ASP A 197 -8.47 1.66 10.13
C ASP A 197 -7.57 2.37 9.12
N ALA A 198 -8.14 2.94 8.06
CA ALA A 198 -7.39 3.66 7.04
C ALA A 198 -6.69 4.89 7.63
N VAL A 199 -7.39 5.68 8.45
CA VAL A 199 -6.82 6.86 9.11
C VAL A 199 -5.68 6.47 10.05
N LEU A 200 -5.87 5.43 10.86
CA LEU A 200 -4.82 4.92 11.76
C LEU A 200 -3.59 4.46 10.98
N ALA A 201 -3.78 3.74 9.87
CA ALA A 201 -2.68 3.31 9.02
C ALA A 201 -1.95 4.49 8.36
N ALA A 202 -2.67 5.51 7.89
CA ALA A 202 -2.09 6.72 7.32
C ALA A 202 -1.28 7.53 8.34
N LEU A 203 -1.78 7.67 9.58
CA LEU A 203 -1.05 8.29 10.69
C LEU A 203 0.24 7.53 11.01
N ASN A 204 0.16 6.20 11.06
CA ASN A 204 1.35 5.37 11.30
C ASN A 204 2.36 5.43 10.15
N LEU A 205 1.90 5.50 8.89
CA LEU A 205 2.76 5.70 7.73
C LEU A 205 3.47 7.06 7.79
N TYR A 206 2.73 8.13 8.06
CA TYR A 206 3.30 9.47 8.23
C TYR A 206 4.34 9.52 9.35
N ARG A 207 4.00 8.98 10.52
CA ARG A 207 4.92 8.85 11.66
C ARG A 207 6.17 8.06 11.29
N PHE A 208 6.01 6.93 10.60
CA PHE A 208 7.13 6.11 10.16
C PHE A 208 8.08 6.88 9.24
N ILE A 209 7.55 7.57 8.23
CA ILE A 209 8.34 8.39 7.29
C ILE A 209 9.09 9.49 8.06
N LEU A 210 8.39 10.26 8.91
CA LEU A 210 8.95 11.38 9.67
C LEU A 210 10.08 10.93 10.61
N MET A 211 9.87 9.84 11.37
CA MET A 211 10.88 9.32 12.29
C MET A 211 12.08 8.73 11.53
N THR A 212 11.84 8.01 10.44
CA THR A 212 12.90 7.35 9.67
C THR A 212 13.82 8.38 9.01
N GLU A 213 13.24 9.40 8.36
CA GLU A 213 14.03 10.46 7.74
C GLU A 213 14.75 11.32 8.77
N SER A 214 14.11 11.64 9.91
CA SER A 214 14.76 12.36 11.00
C SER A 214 15.94 11.58 11.60
N ALA A 215 15.80 10.26 11.81
CA ALA A 215 16.88 9.44 12.36
C ALA A 215 18.01 9.25 11.35
N GLY A 216 17.68 9.10 10.07
CA GLY A 216 18.63 8.96 8.97
C GLY A 216 19.30 10.27 8.56
N LYS A 217 18.83 11.44 9.04
CA LYS A 217 19.24 12.78 8.57
C LYS A 217 19.10 12.93 7.06
N THR A 218 17.97 12.46 6.53
CA THR A 218 17.62 12.52 5.09
C THR A 218 16.29 13.25 4.93
N ASN A 219 15.91 13.61 3.70
CA ASN A 219 14.63 14.23 3.41
C ASN A 219 14.15 13.89 1.99
N TYR A 220 14.20 12.61 1.64
CA TYR A 220 13.87 12.12 0.29
C TYR A 220 12.38 12.27 -0.02
N THR A 221 11.53 12.07 0.98
CA THR A 221 10.08 12.31 0.86
C THR A 221 9.73 13.79 0.89
N GLY A 222 10.65 14.64 1.34
CA GLY A 222 10.39 16.05 1.62
C GLY A 222 9.62 16.28 2.93
N VAL A 223 9.35 15.26 3.74
CA VAL A 223 8.54 15.36 4.97
C VAL A 223 9.10 16.36 5.99
N LEU A 224 10.43 16.51 6.06
CA LEU A 224 11.10 17.43 6.99
C LEU A 224 11.20 18.86 6.45
N SER A 225 10.76 19.10 5.20
CA SER A 225 10.73 20.47 4.68
C SER A 225 9.71 21.30 5.46
N LYS A 226 10.08 22.54 5.80
CA LYS A 226 9.19 23.47 6.51
C LYS A 226 7.80 23.55 5.87
N LYS A 227 7.76 23.66 4.53
CA LYS A 227 6.52 23.68 3.74
C LYS A 227 5.64 22.44 4.00
N ASN A 228 6.20 21.24 3.95
CA ASN A 228 5.42 20.01 4.13
C ASN A 228 5.04 19.78 5.60
N LEU A 229 5.88 20.18 6.55
CA LEU A 229 5.55 20.15 7.98
C LEU A 229 4.38 21.10 8.29
N GLU A 230 4.44 22.35 7.81
CA GLU A 230 3.36 23.33 7.96
C GLU A 230 2.08 22.87 7.27
N LYS A 231 2.18 22.29 6.06
CA LYS A 231 1.04 21.69 5.35
C LYS A 231 0.42 20.57 6.18
N ALA A 232 1.21 19.58 6.59
CA ALA A 232 0.71 18.44 7.36
C ALA A 232 0.07 18.88 8.67
N PHE A 233 0.68 19.82 9.39
CA PHE A 233 0.14 20.35 10.63
C PHE A 233 -1.22 21.03 10.42
N ASN A 234 -1.28 22.01 9.52
CA ASN A 234 -2.44 22.88 9.36
C ASN A 234 -3.58 22.22 8.57
N GLU A 235 -3.26 21.42 7.55
CA GLU A 235 -4.25 20.86 6.62
C GLU A 235 -4.65 19.43 6.95
N TRP A 236 -3.84 18.68 7.71
CA TRP A 236 -4.14 17.28 8.04
C TRP A 236 -4.36 17.07 9.55
N LEU A 237 -3.36 17.35 10.38
CA LEU A 237 -3.35 16.94 11.79
C LEU A 237 -4.28 17.79 12.66
N LEU A 238 -4.30 19.12 12.48
CA LEU A 238 -5.19 20.00 13.25
C LEU A 238 -6.68 19.75 12.95
N PRO A 239 -7.13 19.67 11.68
CA PRO A 239 -8.52 19.33 11.37
C PRO A 239 -8.92 17.95 11.92
N LEU A 240 -8.02 16.96 11.81
CA LEU A 240 -8.28 15.62 12.33
C LEU A 240 -8.40 15.63 13.86
N ARG A 241 -7.59 16.42 14.56
CA ARG A 241 -7.67 16.57 16.02
C ARG A 241 -9.00 17.18 16.43
N THR A 242 -9.41 18.27 15.78
CA THR A 242 -10.70 18.91 16.05
C THR A 242 -11.85 17.92 15.87
N LEU A 243 -11.81 17.11 14.80
CA LEU A 243 -12.84 16.10 14.55
C LEU A 243 -12.86 15.00 15.62
N VAL A 244 -11.72 14.36 15.89
CA VAL A 244 -11.62 13.25 16.86
C VAL A 244 -12.00 13.72 18.27
N THR A 245 -11.48 14.87 18.71
CA THR A 245 -11.82 15.43 20.03
C THR A 245 -13.29 15.84 20.11
N GLY A 246 -13.88 16.35 19.02
CA GLY A 246 -15.30 16.66 18.95
C GLY A 246 -16.17 15.41 19.18
N ILE A 247 -15.90 14.34 18.43
CA ILE A 247 -16.63 13.07 18.58
C ILE A 247 -16.46 12.52 20.00
N MET A 248 -15.24 12.49 20.53
CA MET A 248 -15.01 12.00 21.89
C MET A 248 -15.72 12.83 22.96
N ALA A 249 -15.80 14.15 22.79
CA ALA A 249 -16.49 15.03 23.73
C ALA A 249 -18.01 14.86 23.70
N GLU A 250 -18.61 14.70 22.52
CA GLU A 250 -20.05 14.46 22.33
C GLU A 250 -20.49 13.13 22.96
N ASN A 251 -19.60 12.14 22.98
CA ASN A 251 -19.89 10.78 23.41
C ASN A 251 -19.42 10.46 24.84
N LYS A 252 -18.91 11.45 25.59
CA LYS A 252 -18.22 11.23 26.87
C LYS A 252 -19.09 10.66 27.99
N ASP A 253 -20.35 11.06 28.03
CA ASP A 253 -21.32 10.67 29.07
C ASP A 253 -22.39 9.70 28.54
N ASP A 254 -22.23 9.23 27.30
CA ASP A 254 -23.16 8.30 26.67
C ASP A 254 -22.70 6.85 26.94
N HIS A 255 -23.59 6.09 27.59
CA HIS A 255 -23.36 4.70 27.96
C HIS A 255 -23.96 3.71 26.96
N ASP A 256 -24.43 4.18 25.80
CA ASP A 256 -24.84 3.29 24.72
C ASP A 256 -23.65 2.41 24.26
N PRO A 257 -23.81 1.08 24.19
CA PRO A 257 -22.75 0.18 23.77
C PRO A 257 -22.13 0.50 22.40
N LEU A 258 -22.90 1.04 21.45
CA LEU A 258 -22.41 1.44 20.12
C LEU A 258 -21.53 2.68 20.20
N VAL A 259 -21.87 3.60 21.10
CA VAL A 259 -21.06 4.79 21.37
C VAL A 259 -19.75 4.40 22.05
N MET A 260 -19.80 3.48 23.01
CA MET A 260 -18.61 2.93 23.66
C MET A 260 -17.66 2.24 22.66
N ASP A 261 -18.19 1.47 21.70
CA ASP A 261 -17.39 0.84 20.64
C ASP A 261 -16.72 1.89 19.74
N THR A 262 -17.47 2.93 19.39
CA THR A 262 -16.96 4.07 18.61
C THR A 262 -15.81 4.76 19.34
N VAL A 263 -15.95 5.10 20.62
CA VAL A 263 -14.89 5.71 21.43
C VAL A 263 -13.67 4.78 21.52
N CYS A 264 -13.88 3.48 21.73
CA CYS A 264 -12.80 2.50 21.77
C CYS A 264 -12.02 2.43 20.45
N SER A 265 -12.71 2.53 19.31
CA SER A 265 -12.08 2.55 17.97
C SER A 265 -11.26 3.81 17.70
N LEU A 266 -11.63 4.95 18.32
CA LEU A 266 -10.95 6.24 18.15
C LEU A 266 -9.74 6.43 19.05
N ASN A 267 -9.66 5.75 20.20
CA ASN A 267 -8.54 5.88 21.14
C ASN A 267 -7.16 5.65 20.50
N PRO A 268 -6.92 4.59 19.70
CA PRO A 268 -5.64 4.42 19.01
C PRO A 268 -5.33 5.55 18.03
N ILE A 269 -6.36 6.11 17.38
CA ILE A 269 -6.21 7.21 16.41
C ILE A 269 -5.79 8.48 17.14
N GLU A 270 -6.45 8.82 18.22
CA GLU A 270 -6.11 9.97 19.06
C GLU A 270 -4.65 9.91 19.52
N LEU A 271 -4.23 8.76 20.07
CA LEU A 271 -2.86 8.57 20.56
C LEU A 271 -1.80 8.78 19.47
N VAL A 272 -2.00 8.17 18.29
CA VAL A 272 -1.03 8.32 17.19
C VAL A 272 -1.07 9.74 16.60
N LEU A 273 -2.25 10.36 16.55
CA LEU A 273 -2.43 11.73 16.07
C LEU A 273 -1.68 12.74 16.94
N TYR A 274 -1.86 12.71 18.26
CA TYR A 274 -1.11 13.59 19.15
C TYR A 274 0.39 13.36 19.03
N ARG A 275 0.82 12.10 18.87
CA ARG A 275 2.24 11.81 18.64
C ARG A 275 2.76 12.41 17.33
N CYS A 276 1.97 12.40 16.25
CA CYS A 276 2.35 13.05 15.00
C CYS A 276 2.46 14.57 15.16
N ILE A 277 1.52 15.18 15.88
CA ILE A 277 1.50 16.62 16.19
C ILE A 277 2.78 17.01 16.95
N GLU A 278 3.11 16.30 18.03
CA GLU A 278 4.32 16.55 18.81
C GLU A 278 5.58 16.51 17.95
N LEU A 279 5.71 15.48 17.10
CA LEU A 279 6.87 15.31 16.23
C LEU A 279 6.98 16.47 15.22
N VAL A 280 5.86 16.91 14.64
CA VAL A 280 5.86 18.03 13.69
C VAL A 280 6.24 19.34 14.38
N GLU A 281 5.67 19.61 15.56
CA GLU A 281 6.00 20.81 16.35
C GLU A 281 7.47 20.85 16.74
N GLU A 282 8.06 19.71 17.13
CA GLU A 282 9.48 19.60 17.44
C GLU A 282 10.35 19.99 16.22
N LYS A 283 10.00 19.48 15.03
CA LYS A 283 10.74 19.78 13.79
C LYS A 283 10.54 21.22 13.29
N LEU A 284 9.39 21.83 13.56
CA LEU A 284 9.17 23.25 13.24
C LEU A 284 9.95 24.19 14.16
N LYS A 285 10.13 23.82 15.44
CA LYS A 285 10.94 24.59 16.41
C LYS A 285 12.44 24.50 16.13
N HIS A 286 12.89 23.39 15.54
CA HIS A 286 14.28 23.15 15.19
C HIS A 286 14.41 22.81 13.69
N PRO A 287 14.30 23.81 12.79
CA PRO A 287 14.43 23.60 11.36
C PRO A 287 15.79 22.97 11.03
N THR A 288 15.78 21.93 10.20
CA THR A 288 16.99 21.24 9.73
C THR A 288 17.58 21.92 8.50
#